data_AF-A0A537KLT0-F1
#
_entry.id   AF-A0A537KLT0-F1
#
_cell.length_a   1.000
_cell.length_b   1.000
_cell.length_c   1.000
_cell.angle_alpha   90.00
_cell.angle_beta   90.00
_cell.angle_gamma   90.00
#
_symmetry.space_group_name_H-M   'P 1'
#
loop_
_entity.id
_entity.type
_entity.pdbx_description
1 polymer ?
#
loop_
_entity_poly.entity_id
_entity_poly.type
_entity_poly.pdbx_seq_one_letter_code
_entity_poly.pdbx_strand_id
1 'polypeptide(L)'
;MFKNLKVLPKNISSKNLSRIMIDDFEDGLGVSCGFCHAEEKDSQKLDYASDAKPEKKIARLMMQMTIGINKNYFKLKHPLIGDSTLVINCTTCHNGQPHPGDLETQ
;
A
#
# COMPACT_ATOMS: atom_id res chain seq x y z
N MET A 1 0.72 -12.66 14.93
CA MET A 1 -0.40 -12.25 14.05
C MET A 1 -0.46 -10.73 13.99
N PHE A 2 -0.77 -10.15 12.83
CA PHE A 2 -0.90 -8.70 12.65
C PHE A 2 -2.25 -8.19 13.18
N LYS A 3 -2.27 -6.97 13.75
CA LYS A 3 -3.42 -6.49 14.54
C LYS A 3 -4.49 -5.71 13.75
N ASN A 4 -4.16 -5.11 12.59
CA ASN A 4 -5.11 -4.23 11.86
C ASN A 4 -5.00 -4.34 10.32
N LEU A 5 -4.95 -5.57 9.80
CA LEU A 5 -5.07 -5.82 8.36
C LEU A 5 -6.55 -5.84 7.96
N LYS A 6 -6.95 -4.85 7.14
CA LYS A 6 -8.34 -4.69 6.66
C LYS A 6 -8.54 -5.13 5.20
N VAL A 7 -7.49 -5.03 4.37
CA VAL A 7 -7.53 -5.39 2.94
C VAL A 7 -6.63 -6.58 2.65
N LEU A 8 -5.41 -6.62 3.21
CA LEU A 8 -4.50 -7.76 3.06
C LEU A 8 -5.00 -8.99 3.83
N PRO A 9 -4.66 -10.22 3.38
CA PRO A 9 -5.01 -11.45 4.08
C PRO A 9 -4.49 -11.47 5.52
N LYS A 10 -5.32 -11.89 6.47
CA LYS A 10 -4.93 -11.95 7.90
C LYS A 10 -3.85 -13.01 8.19
N ASN A 11 -3.73 -14.01 7.33
CA ASN A 11 -2.75 -15.10 7.39
C ASN A 11 -1.52 -14.86 6.50
N ILE A 12 -1.33 -13.64 5.98
CA ILE A 12 -0.14 -13.28 5.21
C ILE A 12 1.13 -13.52 6.04
N SER A 13 2.20 -14.03 5.41
CA SER A 13 3.49 -14.18 6.07
C SER A 13 4.16 -12.82 6.29
N SER A 14 5.00 -12.70 7.31
CA SER A 14 5.75 -11.45 7.54
C SER A 14 6.60 -11.06 6.33
N LYS A 15 7.22 -12.05 5.66
CA LYS A 15 8.01 -11.82 4.45
C LYS A 15 7.17 -11.19 3.33
N ASN A 16 6.00 -11.74 3.06
CA ASN A 16 5.13 -11.23 1.98
C ASN A 16 4.54 -9.87 2.34
N LEU A 17 4.20 -9.65 3.62
CA LEU A 17 3.73 -8.35 4.07
C LEU A 17 4.81 -7.28 3.92
N SER A 18 6.04 -7.56 4.38
CA SER A 18 7.18 -6.64 4.23
C SER A 18 7.46 -6.34 2.77
N ARG A 19 7.42 -7.36 1.90
CA ARG A 19 7.61 -7.17 0.46
C ARG A 19 6.58 -6.22 -0.15
N ILE A 20 5.29 -6.38 0.20
CA ILE A 20 4.25 -5.44 -0.25
C ILE A 20 4.55 -4.02 0.23
N MET A 21 4.93 -3.85 1.50
CA MET A 21 5.24 -2.53 2.06
C MET A 21 6.42 -1.86 1.36
N ILE A 22 7.42 -2.63 0.94
CA ILE A 22 8.62 -2.11 0.25
C ILE A 22 8.30 -1.89 -1.24
N ASP A 23 7.96 -2.95 -1.97
CA ASP A 23 7.84 -2.92 -3.43
C ASP A 23 6.66 -2.04 -3.90
N ASP A 24 5.47 -2.21 -3.30
CA ASP A 24 4.26 -1.53 -3.79
C ASP A 24 4.06 -0.14 -3.19
N PHE A 25 4.54 0.10 -1.96
CA PHE A 25 4.33 1.36 -1.25
C PHE A 25 5.58 2.21 -1.19
N GLU A 26 6.68 1.75 -0.61
CA GLU A 26 7.89 2.56 -0.50
C GLU A 26 8.47 2.90 -1.87
N ASP A 27 8.74 1.90 -2.70
CA ASP A 27 9.27 2.09 -4.04
C ASP A 27 8.19 2.60 -5.01
N GLY A 28 6.99 2.03 -4.93
CA GLY A 28 5.88 2.37 -5.83
C GLY A 28 5.39 3.81 -5.71
N LEU A 29 5.37 4.37 -4.49
CA LEU A 29 4.93 5.75 -4.22
C LEU A 29 6.11 6.69 -3.93
N GLY A 30 7.34 6.20 -3.78
CA GLY A 30 8.50 7.02 -3.43
C GLY A 30 8.43 7.62 -2.02
N VAL A 31 7.92 6.87 -1.05
CA VAL A 31 7.69 7.34 0.33
C VAL A 31 8.34 6.43 1.36
N SER A 32 8.66 6.95 2.54
CA SER A 32 9.14 6.11 3.64
C SER A 32 7.99 5.57 4.49
N CYS A 33 8.25 4.55 5.33
CA CYS A 33 7.26 3.94 6.22
C CYS A 33 6.48 4.95 7.08
N GLY A 34 7.16 6.02 7.54
CA GLY A 34 6.57 7.09 8.36
C GLY A 34 5.57 7.98 7.61
N PHE A 35 5.52 7.91 6.27
CA PHE A 35 4.51 8.60 5.49
C PHE A 35 3.10 8.10 5.80
N CYS A 36 2.93 6.78 5.97
CA CYS A 36 1.63 6.17 6.27
C CYS A 36 1.50 5.72 7.74
N HIS A 37 2.60 5.29 8.36
CA HIS A 37 2.57 4.74 9.72
C HIS A 37 2.85 5.83 10.75
N ALA A 38 2.03 5.87 11.80
CA ALA A 38 2.21 6.80 12.90
C ALA A 38 3.31 6.32 13.85
N GLU A 39 3.98 7.24 14.52
CA GLU A 39 4.89 6.91 15.63
C GLU A 39 4.09 6.50 16.88
N GLU A 40 4.69 5.65 17.70
CA GLU A 40 4.21 5.35 19.04
C GLU A 40 4.36 6.61 19.93
N LYS A 41 3.46 6.79 20.91
CA LYS A 41 3.45 7.99 21.76
C LYS A 41 4.73 8.20 22.57
N ASP A 42 5.39 7.11 22.97
CA ASP A 42 6.49 7.12 23.93
C ASP A 42 7.78 6.50 23.36
N SER A 43 7.86 6.27 22.04
CA SER A 43 9.03 5.67 21.40
C SER A 43 9.19 6.15 19.96
N GLN A 44 10.42 6.12 19.44
CA GLN A 44 10.70 6.40 18.02
C GLN A 44 10.31 5.23 17.09
N LYS A 45 9.49 4.28 17.56
CA LYS A 45 9.02 3.15 16.76
C LYS A 45 7.71 3.52 16.08
N LEU A 46 7.45 2.88 14.95
CA LEU A 46 6.19 3.01 14.22
C LEU A 46 5.12 2.08 14.79
N ASP A 47 3.95 2.63 15.10
CA ASP A 47 2.73 1.88 15.34
C ASP A 47 2.10 1.50 13.99
N TYR A 48 2.51 0.35 13.47
CA TYR A 48 1.99 -0.20 12.22
C TYR A 48 0.49 -0.52 12.27
N ALA A 49 -0.13 -0.64 13.45
CA ALA A 49 -1.56 -0.92 13.58
C ALA A 49 -2.41 0.36 13.58
N SER A 50 -1.89 1.49 14.09
CA SER A 50 -2.58 2.76 14.22
C SER A 50 -3.15 3.31 12.90
N ASP A 51 -4.35 3.88 12.98
CA ASP A 51 -5.03 4.60 11.89
C ASP A 51 -4.99 6.14 12.10
N ALA A 52 -4.04 6.64 12.90
CA ALA A 52 -3.91 8.05 13.25
C ALA A 52 -3.55 8.93 12.04
N LYS A 53 -2.83 8.39 11.06
CA LYS A 53 -2.45 9.09 9.83
C LYS A 53 -3.50 8.89 8.72
N PRO A 54 -4.00 9.95 8.07
CA PRO A 54 -5.00 9.85 7.02
C PRO A 54 -4.50 9.09 5.78
N GLU A 55 -3.21 9.18 5.46
CA GLU A 55 -2.56 8.53 4.32
C GLU A 55 -2.79 7.02 4.33
N LYS A 56 -2.75 6.39 5.52
CA LYS A 56 -3.02 4.96 5.67
C LYS A 56 -4.45 4.58 5.28
N LYS A 57 -5.43 5.44 5.57
CA LYS A 57 -6.82 5.20 5.19
C LYS A 57 -6.98 5.33 3.68
N ILE A 58 -6.35 6.33 3.08
CA ILE A 58 -6.32 6.54 1.63
C ILE A 58 -5.65 5.34 0.94
N ALA A 59 -4.50 4.88 1.43
CA ALA A 59 -3.79 3.71 0.90
C ALA A 59 -4.69 2.47 0.86
N ARG A 60 -5.54 2.23 1.87
CA ARG A 60 -6.50 1.12 1.85
C ARG A 60 -7.57 1.27 0.78
N LEU A 61 -8.06 2.49 0.54
CA LEU A 61 -9.00 2.77 -0.55
C LEU A 61 -8.33 2.51 -1.89
N MET A 62 -7.07 2.95 -2.06
CA MET A 62 -6.30 2.70 -3.28
C MET A 62 -6.04 1.21 -3.51
N MET A 63 -5.75 0.43 -2.47
CA MET A 63 -5.65 -1.03 -2.60
C MET A 63 -6.96 -1.65 -3.10
N GLN A 64 -8.10 -1.23 -2.55
CA GLN A 64 -9.41 -1.73 -3.00
C GLN A 64 -9.69 -1.33 -4.45
N MET A 65 -9.32 -0.10 -4.83
CA MET A 65 -9.42 0.39 -6.21
C MET A 65 -8.55 -0.46 -7.15
N THR A 66 -7.28 -0.70 -6.82
CA THR A 66 -6.35 -1.52 -7.62
C THR A 66 -6.88 -2.93 -7.81
N ILE A 67 -7.36 -3.59 -6.74
CA ILE A 67 -8.01 -4.90 -6.81
C ILE A 67 -9.23 -4.83 -7.74
N GLY A 68 -10.08 -3.81 -7.58
CA GLY A 68 -11.28 -3.60 -8.39
C GLY A 68 -10.98 -3.40 -9.87
N ILE A 69 -9.97 -2.59 -10.21
CA ILE A 69 -9.56 -2.33 -11.61
C ILE A 69 -9.10 -3.64 -12.27
N ASN A 70 -8.19 -4.36 -11.62
CA ASN A 70 -7.67 -5.62 -12.14
C ASN A 70 -8.75 -6.69 -12.28
N LYS A 71 -9.68 -6.76 -11.33
CA LYS A 71 -10.81 -7.71 -11.41
C LYS A 71 -11.77 -7.35 -12.54
N ASN A 72 -12.18 -6.09 -12.62
CA ASN A 72 -13.31 -5.68 -13.45
C ASN A 72 -12.91 -5.45 -14.91
N TYR A 73 -11.73 -4.89 -15.16
CA TYR A 73 -11.28 -4.54 -16.50
C TYR A 73 -10.32 -5.57 -17.09
N PHE A 74 -9.44 -6.16 -16.26
CA PHE A 74 -8.46 -7.16 -16.70
C PHE A 74 -8.89 -8.61 -16.42
N LYS A 75 -10.09 -8.80 -15.86
CA LYS A 75 -10.73 -10.10 -15.62
C LYS A 75 -9.90 -11.07 -14.78
N LEU A 76 -9.01 -10.56 -13.91
CA LEU A 76 -8.31 -11.39 -12.94
C LEU A 76 -9.32 -11.97 -11.94
N LYS A 77 -9.25 -13.28 -11.69
CA LYS A 77 -10.23 -13.97 -10.83
C LYS A 77 -10.07 -13.60 -9.36
N HIS A 78 -8.84 -13.58 -8.86
CA HIS A 78 -8.51 -13.34 -7.45
C HIS A 78 -7.32 -12.38 -7.29
N PRO A 79 -7.41 -11.14 -7.81
CA PRO A 79 -6.31 -10.19 -7.68
C PRO A 79 -6.05 -9.84 -6.21
N LEU A 80 -4.79 -9.86 -5.82
CA LEU A 80 -4.30 -9.49 -4.49
C LEU A 80 -3.16 -8.47 -4.64
N ILE A 81 -3.06 -7.55 -3.69
CA ILE A 81 -1.91 -6.63 -3.63
C ILE A 81 -0.63 -7.44 -3.41
N GLY A 82 0.44 -7.06 -4.11
CA GLY A 82 1.71 -7.79 -4.14
C GLY A 82 1.75 -9.01 -5.06
N ASP A 83 0.67 -9.30 -5.79
CA ASP A 83 0.66 -10.36 -6.80
C ASP A 83 1.31 -9.84 -8.09
N SER A 84 2.30 -10.59 -8.59
CA SER A 84 2.97 -10.30 -9.86
C SER A 84 2.04 -10.37 -11.08
N THR A 85 0.84 -10.94 -10.93
CA THR A 85 -0.17 -11.03 -12.01
C THR A 85 -1.01 -9.78 -12.16
N LEU A 86 -0.91 -8.80 -11.24
CA LEU A 86 -1.60 -7.53 -11.39
C LEU A 86 -1.11 -6.80 -12.65
N VAL A 87 -2.05 -6.39 -13.49
CA VAL A 87 -1.78 -5.60 -14.70
C VAL A 87 -1.61 -4.13 -14.35
N ILE A 88 -2.42 -3.63 -13.42
CA ILE A 88 -2.28 -2.29 -12.84
C ILE A 88 -1.84 -2.43 -11.39
N ASN A 89 -0.78 -1.73 -11.01
CA ASN A 89 -0.27 -1.67 -9.64
C ASN A 89 -0.03 -0.22 -9.22
N CYS A 90 0.49 -0.01 -8.02
CA CYS A 90 0.76 1.33 -7.48
C CYS A 90 1.68 2.15 -8.39
N THR A 91 2.78 1.54 -8.84
CA THR A 91 3.79 2.16 -9.73
C THR A 91 3.20 2.62 -11.05
N THR A 92 2.16 1.95 -11.56
CA THR A 92 1.52 2.30 -12.84
C THR A 92 1.01 3.74 -12.86
N CYS A 93 0.50 4.24 -11.73
CA CYS A 93 -0.01 5.61 -11.62
C CYS A 93 0.94 6.52 -10.83
N HIS A 94 1.47 6.03 -9.71
CA HIS A 94 2.31 6.84 -8.82
C HIS A 94 3.71 7.08 -9.39
N ASN A 95 4.27 6.09 -10.11
CA ASN A 95 5.59 6.18 -10.73
C ASN A 95 6.68 6.74 -9.78
N GLY A 96 6.69 6.25 -8.53
CA GLY A 96 7.64 6.71 -7.51
C GLY A 96 7.35 8.10 -6.93
N GLN A 97 6.12 8.61 -7.10
CA GLN A 97 5.68 9.87 -6.51
C GLN A 97 4.40 9.69 -5.69
N PRO A 98 4.27 10.34 -4.51
CA PRO A 98 3.12 10.16 -3.64
C PRO A 98 1.81 10.68 -4.24
N HIS A 99 1.89 11.65 -5.15
CA HIS A 99 0.75 12.30 -5.79
C HIS A 99 0.84 12.16 -7.33
N PRO A 100 0.02 11.29 -7.93
CA PRO A 100 -0.01 11.09 -9.38
C PRO A 100 -0.49 12.35 -10.11
N GLY A 101 0.22 12.76 -11.16
CA GLY A 101 -0.21 13.86 -12.04
C GLY A 101 0.21 15.26 -11.58
N ASP A 102 0.88 15.38 -10.43
CA ASP A 102 1.56 16.62 -10.06
C ASP A 102 2.80 16.79 -10.94
N LEU A 103 2.65 17.54 -12.04
CA LEU A 103 3.76 18.07 -12.84
C LEU A 103 4.42 19.25 -12.11
N GLU A 104 4.77 19.10 -10.83
CA GLU A 104 5.48 20.14 -10.10
C GLU A 104 6.75 19.58 -9.45
N THR A 105 7.87 20.03 -10.04
CA THR A 105 9.25 20.03 -9.53
C THR A 105 10.03 18.72 -9.55
N GLN A 106 10.62 18.44 -10.72
CA GLN A 106 12.06 18.12 -10.75
C GLN A 106 12.87 19.41 -10.52
#